data_AF-A0A2E8AIQ2-F1
#
_entry.id   AF-A0A2E8AIQ2-F1
#
_cell.length_a   1.000
_cell.length_b   1.000
_cell.length_c   1.000
_cell.angle_alpha   90.00
_cell.angle_beta   90.00
_cell.angle_gamma   90.00
#
_symmetry.space_group_name_H-M   'P 1'
#
loop_
_entity.id
_entity.type
_entity.pdbx_description
1 polymer ?
#
loop_
_entity_poly.entity_id
_entity_poly.type
_entity_poly.pdbx_seq_one_letter_code
_entity_poly.pdbx_strand_id
1 'polypeptide(L)'
;MDEFQLWSLWSSNKIGDALSFVGSVLAIWLSLRIAAATRASNEFGILAKILASGFGLIVLASTWMRMTNGLNNWIIASNNLNALEDKSETAKGFVEYVGTTEIATTPTPMGIAFLVIVGLMILIQIWAPKSS
;
A
#
# COMPACT_ATOMS: atom_id res chain seq x y z
N MET A 1 3.03 -24.07 -18.02
CA MET A 1 2.48 -22.73 -18.25
C MET A 1 3.46 -22.03 -19.17
N ASP A 2 2.99 -21.51 -20.28
CA ASP A 2 3.84 -20.81 -21.24
C ASP A 2 4.10 -19.36 -20.80
N GLU A 3 5.10 -18.72 -21.41
CA GLU A 3 5.47 -17.34 -21.09
C GLU A 3 4.30 -16.35 -21.34
N PHE A 4 3.51 -16.59 -22.39
CA PHE A 4 2.37 -15.74 -22.75
C PHE A 4 1.26 -15.78 -21.69
N GLN A 5 0.97 -16.97 -21.14
CA GLN A 5 0.04 -17.18 -20.04
C GLN A 5 0.53 -16.47 -18.78
N LEU A 6 1.83 -16.56 -18.48
CA LEU A 6 2.42 -15.83 -17.35
C LEU A 6 2.24 -14.32 -17.47
N TRP A 7 2.54 -13.75 -18.64
CA TRP A 7 2.33 -12.32 -18.90
C TRP A 7 0.86 -11.92 -18.84
N SER A 8 -0.03 -12.77 -19.36
CA SER A 8 -1.48 -12.53 -19.33
C SER A 8 -2.01 -12.51 -17.89
N LEU A 9 -1.59 -13.47 -17.05
CA LEU A 9 -1.96 -13.51 -15.63
C LEU A 9 -1.37 -12.34 -14.86
N TRP A 10 -0.11 -11.98 -15.11
CA TRP A 10 0.52 -10.83 -14.47
C TRP A 10 -0.20 -9.52 -14.82
N SER A 11 -0.51 -9.31 -16.10
CA SER A 11 -1.29 -8.15 -16.57
C SER A 11 -2.68 -8.08 -15.94
N SER A 12 -3.36 -9.23 -15.80
CA SER A 12 -4.66 -9.29 -15.10
C SER A 12 -4.54 -8.91 -13.61
N ASN A 13 -3.53 -9.44 -12.91
CA ASN A 13 -3.29 -9.09 -11.50
C ASN A 13 -3.02 -7.60 -11.29
N LYS A 14 -2.36 -6.92 -12.25
CA LYS A 14 -2.13 -5.47 -12.20
C LYS A 14 -3.40 -4.64 -12.12
N ILE A 15 -4.49 -5.11 -12.73
CA ILE A 15 -5.79 -4.42 -12.67
C ILE A 15 -6.32 -4.47 -11.23
N GLY A 16 -6.24 -5.63 -10.59
CA GLY A 16 -6.63 -5.82 -9.19
C GLY A 16 -5.79 -4.99 -8.22
N ASP A 17 -4.48 -4.90 -8.46
CA ASP A 17 -3.57 -4.05 -7.70
C ASP A 17 -3.92 -2.57 -7.84
N ALA A 18 -4.19 -2.10 -9.06
CA ALA A 18 -4.55 -0.71 -9.30
C ALA A 18 -5.84 -0.31 -8.57
N LEU A 19 -6.88 -1.15 -8.65
CA LEU A 19 -8.14 -0.93 -7.92
C LEU A 19 -7.93 -0.94 -6.40
N SER A 20 -7.12 -1.88 -5.90
CA SER A 20 -6.79 -1.97 -4.47
C SER A 20 -6.00 -0.76 -3.98
N PHE A 21 -5.10 -0.22 -4.80
CA PHE A 21 -4.35 1.00 -4.50
C PHE A 21 -5.28 2.22 -4.43
N VAL A 22 -6.19 2.38 -5.40
CA VAL A 22 -7.21 3.45 -5.35
C VAL A 22 -8.07 3.33 -4.10
N GLY A 23 -8.51 2.13 -3.73
CA GLY A 23 -9.26 1.90 -2.50
C GLY A 23 -8.48 2.33 -1.24
N SER A 24 -7.16 2.12 -1.23
CA SER A 24 -6.30 2.55 -0.12
C SER A 24 -6.19 4.07 -0.03
N VAL A 25 -6.06 4.76 -1.17
CA VAL A 25 -6.07 6.24 -1.23
C VAL A 25 -7.38 6.82 -0.71
N LEU A 26 -8.53 6.23 -1.09
CA LEU A 26 -9.84 6.65 -0.60
C LEU A 26 -10.01 6.41 0.90
N ALA A 27 -9.52 5.29 1.43
CA ALA A 27 -9.55 5.00 2.86
C ALA A 27 -8.68 5.98 3.67
N ILE A 28 -7.50 6.34 3.14
CA ILE A 28 -6.64 7.37 3.74
C ILE A 28 -7.35 8.73 3.74
N TRP A 29 -7.95 9.11 2.62
CA TRP A 29 -8.71 10.34 2.51
C TRP A 29 -9.87 10.39 3.52
N LEU A 30 -10.62 9.29 3.67
CA LEU A 30 -11.67 9.17 4.69
C LEU A 30 -11.10 9.30 6.11
N SER A 31 -9.93 8.71 6.38
CA SER A 31 -9.25 8.82 7.68
C SER A 31 -8.90 10.28 8.00
N LEU A 32 -8.40 11.03 7.02
CA LEU A 32 -8.12 12.46 7.16
C LEU A 32 -9.41 13.27 7.39
N ARG A 33 -10.51 12.91 6.72
CA ARG A 33 -11.82 13.56 6.94
C ARG A 33 -12.34 13.32 8.35
N ILE A 34 -12.23 12.09 8.85
CA ILE A 34 -12.61 11.75 10.23
C ILE A 34 -11.72 12.51 11.22
N ALA A 35 -10.41 12.54 11.01
CA ALA A 35 -9.48 13.31 11.84
C ALA A 35 -9.86 14.80 11.92
N ALA A 36 -10.17 15.43 10.78
CA ALA A 36 -10.61 16.81 10.73
C ALA A 36 -11.94 17.04 11.45
N ALA A 37 -12.91 16.14 11.28
CA ALA A 37 -14.21 16.21 11.97
C ALA A 37 -14.06 16.04 13.49
N THR A 38 -13.23 15.09 13.93
CA THR A 38 -12.92 14.88 15.36
C THR A 38 -12.26 16.11 15.97
N ARG A 39 -11.43 16.84 15.22
CA ARG A 39 -10.85 18.11 15.67
C ARG A 39 -11.90 19.22 15.76
N ALA A 40 -12.81 19.30 14.80
CA ALA A 40 -13.79 20.39 14.71
C ALA A 40 -14.78 20.36 15.89
N SER A 41 -15.28 19.19 16.28
CA SER A 41 -16.29 19.08 17.33
C SER A 41 -15.73 19.37 18.73
N ASN A 42 -16.42 20.21 19.48
CA ASN A 42 -16.11 20.45 20.90
C ASN A 42 -16.71 19.38 21.84
N GLU A 43 -17.61 18.53 21.33
CA GLU A 43 -18.32 17.49 22.10
C GLU A 43 -17.61 16.14 22.12
N PHE A 44 -16.63 15.93 21.23
CA PHE A 44 -15.91 14.66 21.16
C PHE A 44 -14.90 14.56 22.30
N GLY A 45 -15.27 13.80 23.32
CA GLY A 45 -14.38 13.41 24.41
C GLY A 45 -13.18 12.57 23.94
N ILE A 46 -12.27 12.28 24.87
CA ILE A 46 -11.02 11.53 24.61
C ILE A 46 -11.26 10.20 23.86
N LEU A 47 -12.39 9.54 24.11
CA LEU A 47 -12.76 8.29 23.44
C LEU A 47 -12.86 8.44 21.92
N ALA A 48 -13.46 9.52 21.43
CA ALA A 48 -13.61 9.75 19.99
C ALA A 48 -12.25 9.99 19.31
N LYS A 49 -11.31 10.66 19.98
CA LYS A 49 -9.93 10.84 19.50
C LYS A 49 -9.18 9.51 19.40
N ILE A 50 -9.35 8.64 20.37
CA ILE A 50 -8.76 7.28 20.37
C ILE A 50 -9.34 6.45 19.22
N LEU A 51 -10.67 6.44 19.05
CA LEU A 51 -11.33 5.72 17.97
C LEU A 51 -10.92 6.24 16.58
N ALA A 52 -10.84 7.56 16.39
CA ALA A 52 -10.38 8.17 15.16
C ALA A 52 -8.91 7.82 14.85
N SER A 53 -8.05 7.82 15.87
CA SER A 53 -6.64 7.42 15.72
C SER A 53 -6.53 5.95 15.36
N GLY A 54 -7.28 5.08 16.04
CA GLY A 54 -7.33 3.64 15.77
C GLY A 54 -7.79 3.35 14.34
N PHE A 55 -8.85 4.01 13.87
CA PHE A 55 -9.31 3.91 12.49
C PHE A 55 -8.20 4.29 11.49
N GLY A 56 -7.57 5.45 11.68
CA GLY A 56 -6.49 5.90 10.81
C GLY A 56 -5.30 4.94 10.79
N LEU A 57 -4.89 4.41 11.94
CA LEU A 57 -3.79 3.45 12.03
C LEU A 57 -4.13 2.11 11.35
N ILE A 58 -5.36 1.61 11.46
CA ILE A 58 -5.80 0.40 10.76
C ILE A 58 -5.79 0.61 9.24
N VAL A 59 -6.21 1.79 8.76
CA VAL A 59 -6.12 2.14 7.35
C VAL A 59 -4.66 2.18 6.86
N LEU A 60 -3.75 2.71 7.66
CA LEU A 60 -2.32 2.71 7.32
C LEU A 60 -1.73 1.30 7.32
N ALA A 61 -2.06 0.47 8.31
CA ALA A 61 -1.59 -0.92 8.38
C ALA A 61 -2.11 -1.77 7.21
N SER A 62 -3.37 -1.59 6.82
CA SER A 62 -3.93 -2.27 5.64
C SER A 62 -3.28 -1.77 4.34
N THR A 63 -3.00 -0.46 4.23
CA THR A 63 -2.29 0.09 3.07
C THR A 63 -0.85 -0.41 3.00
N TRP A 64 -0.16 -0.54 4.14
CA TRP A 64 1.16 -1.17 4.22
C TRP A 64 1.15 -2.56 3.60
N MET A 65 0.24 -3.42 4.06
CA MET A 65 0.10 -4.78 3.52
C MET A 65 -0.18 -4.77 2.01
N ARG A 66 -1.05 -3.88 1.53
CA ARG A 66 -1.34 -3.74 0.10
C ARG A 66 -0.11 -3.35 -0.72
N MET A 67 0.67 -2.38 -0.26
CA MET A 67 1.89 -1.94 -0.96
C MET A 67 2.95 -3.05 -0.98
N THR A 68 3.12 -3.81 0.12
CA THR A 68 3.99 -4.98 0.16
C THR A 68 3.55 -6.04 -0.86
N ASN A 69 2.25 -6.37 -0.89
CA ASN A 69 1.71 -7.35 -1.83
C ASN A 69 1.89 -6.92 -3.29
N GLY A 70 1.71 -5.63 -3.58
CA GLY A 70 1.96 -5.07 -4.90
C GLY A 70 3.40 -5.28 -5.38
N LEU A 71 4.40 -5.23 -4.49
CA LEU A 71 5.80 -5.55 -4.81
C LEU A 71 5.99 -7.06 -5.00
N ASN A 72 5.41 -7.85 -4.10
CA ASN A 72 5.49 -9.31 -4.19
C ASN A 72 4.89 -9.85 -5.48
N ASN A 73 3.88 -9.19 -6.06
CA ASN A 73 3.36 -9.56 -7.38
C ASN A 73 4.42 -9.45 -8.51
N TRP A 74 5.37 -8.51 -8.43
CA TRP A 74 6.50 -8.47 -9.37
C TRP A 74 7.50 -9.59 -9.11
N ILE A 75 7.83 -9.81 -7.83
CA ILE A 75 8.81 -10.83 -7.41
C ILE A 75 8.30 -12.24 -7.80
N ILE A 76 7.04 -12.54 -7.54
CA ILE A 76 6.41 -13.82 -7.88
C ILE A 76 6.38 -14.01 -9.40
N ALA A 77 6.03 -12.97 -10.16
CA ALA A 77 6.03 -13.05 -11.62
C ALA A 77 7.45 -13.28 -12.18
N SER A 78 8.45 -12.57 -11.63
CA SER A 78 9.86 -12.76 -11.96
C SER A 78 10.31 -14.19 -11.66
N ASN A 79 10.00 -14.72 -10.48
CA ASN A 79 10.33 -16.09 -10.09
C ASN A 79 9.74 -17.12 -11.06
N ASN A 80 8.47 -16.95 -11.43
CA ASN A 80 7.82 -17.86 -12.35
C ASN A 80 8.39 -17.79 -13.77
N LEU A 81 8.78 -16.60 -14.24
CA LEU A 81 9.45 -16.42 -15.53
C LEU A 81 10.87 -17.00 -15.51
N ASN A 82 11.59 -16.87 -14.41
CA ASN A 82 12.94 -17.40 -14.26
C ASN A 82 12.96 -18.94 -14.25
N ALA A 83 11.87 -19.57 -13.79
CA ALA A 83 11.70 -21.02 -13.78
C ALA A 83 11.46 -21.63 -15.18
N LEU A 84 11.19 -20.83 -16.21
CA LEU A 84 11.06 -21.33 -17.58
C LEU A 84 12.43 -21.72 -18.14
N GLU A 85 12.54 -22.85 -18.84
CA GLU A 85 13.78 -23.25 -19.50
C GLU A 85 14.12 -22.33 -20.67
N ASP A 86 13.18 -22.18 -21.60
CA ASP A 86 13.25 -21.26 -22.72
C ASP A 86 12.44 -20.00 -22.41
N LYS A 87 13.10 -18.84 -22.46
CA LYS A 87 12.54 -17.55 -22.05
C LYS A 87 13.06 -16.44 -22.94
N SER A 88 12.15 -15.56 -23.33
CA SER A 88 12.44 -14.43 -24.21
C SER A 88 13.47 -13.47 -23.60
N GLU A 89 14.10 -12.65 -24.43
CA GLU A 89 14.99 -11.58 -23.97
C GLU A 89 14.26 -10.58 -23.06
N THR A 90 12.96 -10.34 -23.33
CA THR A 90 12.09 -9.53 -22.46
C THR A 90 11.92 -10.14 -21.08
N ALA A 91 11.68 -11.45 -20.99
CA ALA A 91 11.56 -12.14 -19.70
C ALA A 91 12.88 -12.11 -18.92
N LYS A 92 14.02 -12.29 -19.60
CA LYS A 92 15.35 -12.17 -18.98
C LYS A 92 15.59 -10.76 -18.42
N GLY A 93 15.32 -9.72 -19.21
CA GLY A 93 15.45 -8.33 -18.76
C GLY A 93 14.52 -7.98 -17.59
N PHE A 94 13.30 -8.53 -17.58
CA PHE A 94 12.38 -8.36 -16.45
C PHE A 94 12.90 -9.00 -15.16
N VAL A 95 13.42 -10.24 -15.25
CA VAL A 95 13.99 -10.95 -14.10
C VAL A 95 15.18 -10.18 -13.53
N GLU A 96 16.06 -9.67 -14.40
CA GLU A 96 17.19 -8.83 -14.02
C GLU A 96 16.74 -7.51 -13.37
N TYR A 97 15.72 -6.85 -13.93
CA TYR A 97 15.17 -5.61 -13.37
C TYR A 97 14.56 -5.80 -11.98
N VAL A 98 13.83 -6.89 -11.74
CA VAL A 98 13.27 -7.20 -10.42
C VAL A 98 14.38 -7.58 -9.44
N GLY A 99 15.41 -8.28 -9.92
CA GLY A 99 16.69 -8.44 -9.22
C GLY A 99 16.67 -9.24 -7.92
N THR A 100 15.52 -9.80 -7.53
CA THR A 100 15.37 -10.63 -6.33
C THR A 100 14.28 -11.67 -6.51
N THR A 101 14.44 -12.78 -5.79
CA THR A 101 13.45 -13.87 -5.68
C THR A 101 12.82 -13.94 -4.29
N GLU A 102 13.31 -13.14 -3.35
CA GLU A 102 12.86 -13.13 -1.96
C GLU A 102 11.58 -12.30 -1.81
N ILE A 103 10.57 -12.88 -1.16
CA ILE A 103 9.31 -12.21 -0.86
C ILE A 103 9.55 -11.08 0.15
N ALA A 104 9.15 -9.87 -0.23
CA ALA A 104 9.22 -8.71 0.63
C ALA A 104 8.20 -8.81 1.78
N THR A 105 8.63 -8.43 2.99
CA THR A 105 7.76 -8.31 4.17
C THR A 105 7.34 -6.87 4.44
N THR A 106 7.99 -5.92 3.78
CA THR A 106 7.74 -4.48 3.91
C THR A 106 7.57 -3.82 2.55
N PRO A 107 6.89 -2.67 2.46
CA PRO A 107 6.84 -1.85 1.25
C PRO A 107 8.22 -1.32 0.89
N THR A 108 8.30 -0.66 -0.27
CA THR A 108 9.50 0.09 -0.66
C THR A 108 9.79 1.20 0.35
N PRO A 109 11.05 1.65 0.48
CA PRO A 109 11.39 2.79 1.32
C PRO A 109 10.51 4.04 1.06
N MET A 110 10.17 4.27 -0.21
CA MET A 110 9.27 5.36 -0.61
C MET A 110 7.85 5.17 -0.07
N GLY A 111 7.30 3.95 -0.16
CA GLY A 111 5.98 3.63 0.37
C GLY A 111 5.92 3.76 1.90
N ILE A 112 6.99 3.35 2.59
CA ILE A 112 7.14 3.52 4.03
C ILE A 112 7.12 5.01 4.39
N ALA A 113 7.95 5.83 3.72
CA ALA A 113 8.02 7.26 3.96
C ALA A 113 6.64 7.95 3.76
N PHE A 114 5.93 7.59 2.69
CA PHE A 114 4.58 8.09 2.43
C PHE A 114 3.62 7.77 3.59
N LEU A 115 3.56 6.51 4.04
CA LEU A 115 2.66 6.10 5.12
C LEU A 115 3.01 6.76 6.46
N VAL A 116 4.30 6.94 6.76
CA VAL A 116 4.76 7.66 7.95
C VAL A 116 4.25 9.10 7.93
N ILE A 117 4.42 9.82 6.81
CA ILE A 117 3.95 11.21 6.68
C ILE A 117 2.44 11.29 6.85
N VAL A 118 1.68 10.41 6.20
CA VAL A 118 0.21 10.37 6.33
C VAL A 118 -0.20 10.07 7.78
N GLY A 119 0.47 9.14 8.46
CA GLY A 119 0.22 8.84 9.86
C GLY A 119 0.45 10.03 10.77
N LEU A 120 1.55 10.76 10.58
CA LEU A 120 1.80 12.00 11.30
C LEU A 120 0.70 13.03 11.03
N MET A 121 0.26 13.20 9.77
CA MET A 121 -0.82 14.13 9.44
C MET A 121 -2.15 13.77 10.14
N ILE A 122 -2.51 12.49 10.19
CA ILE A 122 -3.73 12.03 10.87
C ILE A 122 -3.64 12.31 12.38
N LEU A 123 -2.55 11.90 13.02
CA LEU A 123 -2.37 12.06 14.46
C LEU A 123 -2.28 13.53 14.87
N ILE A 124 -1.54 14.35 14.13
CA ILE A 124 -1.44 15.79 14.38
C ILE A 124 -2.82 16.44 14.27
N GLN A 125 -3.63 16.10 13.27
CA GLN A 125 -4.97 16.69 13.17
C GLN A 125 -5.87 16.34 14.36
N ILE A 126 -5.79 15.12 14.88
CA ILE A 126 -6.63 14.68 16.00
C ILE A 126 -6.17 15.29 17.34
N TRP A 127 -4.86 15.34 17.56
CA TRP A 127 -4.28 15.62 18.87
C TRP A 127 -3.70 17.04 19.02
N ALA A 128 -3.40 17.74 17.93
CA ALA A 128 -2.84 19.08 18.02
C ALA A 128 -3.81 20.04 18.71
N PRO A 129 -3.31 20.91 19.61
CA PRO A 129 -4.14 21.93 20.25
C PRO A 129 -4.77 22.82 19.18
N LYS A 130 -6.00 23.27 19.42
CA LYS A 130 -6.56 24.37 18.63
C LYS A 130 -5.74 25.61 19.01
N SER A 131 -4.96 26.15 18.08
CA SER A 131 -4.36 27.47 18.29
C SER A 131 -5.53 28.46 18.40
N SER A 132 -5.56 29.17 19.53
CA SER A 132 -6.59 30.16 19.85
C SER A 132 -6.68 31.28 18.83
#